data_AF-A0A6P7TQF0-F1
#
_entry.id   AF-A0A6P7TQF0-F1
#
_cell.length_a   1.000
_cell.length_b   1.000
_cell.length_c   1.000
_cell.angle_alpha   90.00
_cell.angle_beta   90.00
_cell.angle_gamma   90.00
#
_symmetry.space_group_name_H-M   'P 1'
#
loop_
_entity.id
_entity.type
_entity.pdbx_description
1 polymer ?
#
loop_
_entity_poly.entity_id
_entity_poly.type
_entity_poly.pdbx_seq_one_letter_code
_entity_poly.pdbx_strand_id
1 'polypeptide(L)'
;MHRMRYPSLSFHGIEGAFHEAGCKTVIPACVKGKFSIRTVPNMDNHDVINKVEKYCQQVHSALNSSTEMTFVASVVYGVEPDLTREGGSIPIVFDIERATRASVVLLPCGRGDDGAHSQNEKLDLSNYINGTKLFAAYLTELAN
;
A
#
# COMPACT_ATOMS: atom_id res chain seq x y z
N MET A 1 18.16 9.32 6.06
CA MET A 1 16.76 9.52 6.53
C MET A 1 15.82 10.11 5.46
N HIS A 2 16.06 9.85 4.16
CA HIS A 2 15.39 10.51 3.02
C HIS A 2 14.30 9.65 2.33
N ARG A 3 14.23 8.34 2.61
CA ARG A 3 13.42 7.35 1.88
C ARG A 3 11.90 7.44 2.09
N MET A 4 11.43 7.89 3.25
CA MET A 4 10.00 7.85 3.63
C MET A 4 9.24 9.17 3.33
N ARG A 5 9.67 9.96 2.34
CA ARG A 5 9.04 11.26 1.99
C ARG A 5 8.87 11.48 0.49
N TYR A 6 9.12 10.44 -0.30
CA TYR A 6 8.93 10.46 -1.74
C TYR A 6 7.86 9.44 -2.10
N PRO A 7 7.02 9.74 -3.11
CA PRO A 7 6.08 8.75 -3.60
C PRO A 7 6.84 7.57 -4.21
N SER A 8 6.18 6.41 -4.25
CA SER A 8 6.71 5.23 -4.93
C SER A 8 5.63 4.61 -5.81
N LEU A 9 6.06 3.97 -6.90
CA LEU A 9 5.19 3.20 -7.80
C LEU A 9 5.68 1.75 -7.80
N SER A 10 4.76 0.81 -7.65
CA SER A 10 5.06 -0.62 -7.68
C SER A 10 4.13 -1.33 -8.66
N PHE A 11 4.70 -2.09 -9.60
CA PHE A 11 3.93 -3.00 -10.45
C PHE A 11 3.77 -4.34 -9.73
N HIS A 12 2.55 -4.85 -9.68
CA HIS A 12 2.20 -6.08 -8.95
C HIS A 12 2.09 -7.30 -9.85
N GLY A 13 1.65 -7.10 -11.11
CA GLY A 13 1.51 -8.18 -12.07
C GLY A 13 0.46 -7.92 -13.13
N ILE A 14 0.21 -8.95 -13.93
CA ILE A 14 -0.74 -8.95 -15.04
C ILE A 14 -1.73 -10.10 -14.83
N GLU A 15 -3.01 -9.79 -14.77
CA GLU A 15 -4.11 -10.76 -14.75
C GLU A 15 -4.61 -11.01 -16.18
N GLY A 16 -5.01 -12.24 -16.49
CA GLY A 16 -5.54 -12.62 -17.82
C GLY A 16 -4.50 -13.14 -18.80
N ALA A 17 -3.21 -13.07 -18.46
CA ALA A 17 -2.11 -13.68 -19.22
C ALA A 17 -1.70 -15.06 -18.65
N PHE A 18 -0.87 -15.79 -19.40
CA PHE A 18 -0.25 -17.03 -18.93
C PHE A 18 0.90 -16.71 -17.96
N HIS A 19 0.87 -17.28 -16.75
CA HIS A 19 1.81 -16.97 -15.66
C HIS A 19 2.38 -18.21 -14.95
N GLU A 20 1.96 -19.42 -15.37
CA GLU A 20 2.45 -20.67 -14.79
C GLU A 20 3.79 -21.08 -15.42
N ALA A 21 4.48 -22.04 -14.79
CA ALA A 21 5.69 -22.61 -15.35
C ALA A 21 5.39 -23.37 -16.66
N GLY A 22 6.26 -23.23 -17.66
CA GLY A 22 6.13 -23.87 -18.97
C GLY A 22 5.94 -22.87 -20.12
N CYS A 23 5.43 -23.34 -21.25
CA CYS A 23 5.23 -22.53 -22.45
C CYS A 23 3.82 -22.70 -23.00
N LYS A 24 3.17 -21.57 -23.33
CA LYS A 24 1.86 -21.55 -23.99
C LYS A 24 1.89 -20.54 -25.12
N THR A 25 1.66 -20.99 -26.35
CA THR A 25 1.58 -20.12 -27.54
C THR A 25 0.20 -19.48 -27.61
N VAL A 26 -0.06 -18.52 -26.73
CA VAL A 26 -1.35 -17.82 -26.60
C VAL A 26 -1.19 -16.32 -26.75
N ILE A 27 -2.11 -15.68 -27.46
CA ILE A 27 -2.32 -14.23 -27.43
C ILE A 27 -3.54 -14.00 -26.53
N PRO A 28 -3.37 -13.46 -25.31
CA PRO A 28 -4.49 -13.17 -24.43
C PRO A 28 -5.43 -12.12 -25.05
N ALA A 29 -6.73 -12.39 -25.04
CA ALA A 29 -7.74 -11.47 -25.58
C ALA A 29 -7.94 -10.22 -24.71
N CYS A 30 -7.74 -10.34 -23.39
CA CYS A 30 -7.86 -9.26 -22.43
C CYS A 30 -6.86 -9.48 -21.29
N VAL A 31 -6.19 -8.41 -20.85
CA VAL A 31 -5.28 -8.43 -19.71
C VAL A 31 -5.54 -7.23 -18.80
N LYS A 32 -5.25 -7.37 -17.52
CA LYS A 32 -5.32 -6.28 -16.54
C LYS A 32 -3.97 -6.13 -15.84
N GLY A 33 -3.30 -5.00 -16.06
CA GLY A 33 -2.11 -4.63 -15.30
C GLY A 33 -2.48 -4.07 -13.93
N LYS A 34 -1.82 -4.54 -12.87
CA LYS A 34 -2.01 -4.06 -11.50
C LYS A 34 -0.77 -3.33 -11.02
N PHE A 35 -0.95 -2.12 -10.49
CA PHE A 35 0.11 -1.34 -9.86
C PHE A 35 -0.47 -0.49 -8.73
N SER A 36 0.37 0.01 -7.84
CA SER A 36 0.00 0.95 -6.79
C SER A 36 0.97 2.11 -6.72
N ILE A 37 0.48 3.24 -6.22
CA ILE A 37 1.27 4.42 -5.90
C ILE A 37 1.14 4.68 -4.40
N ARG A 38 2.26 4.78 -3.70
CA ARG A 38 2.30 5.30 -2.33
C ARG A 38 2.37 6.81 -2.42
N THR A 39 1.34 7.49 -1.92
CA THR A 39 1.30 8.95 -1.83
C THR A 39 2.08 9.44 -0.61
N VAL A 40 2.45 10.71 -0.62
CA VAL A 40 3.11 11.42 0.49
C VAL A 40 2.36 12.72 0.76
N PRO A 41 2.59 13.42 1.89
CA PRO A 41 1.83 14.62 2.22
C PRO A 41 1.78 15.65 1.08
N ASN A 42 0.61 16.30 0.94
CA ASN A 42 0.27 17.25 -0.14
C ASN A 42 0.06 16.62 -1.53
N MET A 43 -0.22 15.32 -1.62
CA MET A 43 -0.67 14.66 -2.84
C MET A 43 -2.17 14.35 -2.74
N ASP A 44 -2.99 15.11 -3.46
CA ASP A 44 -4.42 14.82 -3.55
C ASP A 44 -4.67 13.55 -4.38
N ASN A 45 -5.49 12.64 -3.86
CA ASN A 45 -5.76 11.35 -4.49
C ASN A 45 -6.52 11.50 -5.81
N HIS A 46 -7.43 12.48 -5.92
CA HIS A 46 -8.19 12.70 -7.15
C HIS A 46 -7.30 13.23 -8.27
N ASP A 47 -6.42 14.18 -7.98
CA ASP A 47 -5.44 14.72 -8.92
C ASP A 47 -4.44 13.64 -9.37
N VAL A 48 -3.94 12.80 -8.44
CA VAL A 48 -3.07 11.66 -8.80
C VAL A 48 -3.79 10.70 -9.75
N ILE A 49 -5.04 10.33 -9.46
CA ILE A 49 -5.84 9.44 -10.32
C ILE A 49 -6.03 10.04 -11.72
N ASN A 50 -6.45 11.31 -11.78
CA ASN A 50 -6.69 12.00 -13.06
C ASN A 50 -5.41 12.08 -13.90
N LYS A 51 -4.26 12.36 -13.27
CA LYS A 51 -2.96 12.39 -13.94
C LYS A 51 -2.58 11.02 -14.49
N VAL A 52 -2.77 9.97 -13.72
CA VAL A 52 -2.46 8.59 -14.12
C VAL A 52 -3.35 8.15 -15.27
N GLU A 53 -4.67 8.35 -15.16
CA GLU A 53 -5.63 8.00 -16.21
C GLU A 53 -5.27 8.70 -17.53
N LYS A 54 -5.07 10.02 -17.47
CA LYS A 54 -4.70 10.82 -18.64
C LYS A 54 -3.41 10.33 -19.28
N TYR A 55 -2.39 10.03 -18.46
CA TYR A 55 -1.12 9.51 -18.96
C TYR A 55 -1.28 8.16 -19.64
N CYS A 56 -2.03 7.23 -19.03
CA CYS A 56 -2.31 5.92 -19.63
C CYS A 56 -3.04 6.07 -20.97
N GLN A 57 -4.04 6.96 -21.06
CA GLN A 57 -4.79 7.21 -22.30
C GLN A 57 -3.90 7.80 -23.41
N GLN A 58 -3.00 8.72 -23.05
CA GLN A 58 -2.02 9.31 -23.97
C GLN A 58 -1.06 8.25 -24.53
N VAL A 59 -0.51 7.40 -23.66
CA VAL A 59 0.38 6.31 -24.06
C VAL A 59 -0.36 5.31 -24.94
N HIS A 60 -1.58 4.92 -24.58
CA HIS A 60 -2.40 4.01 -25.38
C HIS A 60 -2.67 4.55 -26.79
N SER A 61 -3.04 5.82 -26.90
CA SER A 61 -3.27 6.49 -28.18
C SER A 61 -2.01 6.52 -29.05
N ALA A 62 -0.85 6.76 -28.45
CA ALA A 62 0.43 6.82 -29.16
C ALA A 62 0.87 5.45 -29.73
N LEU A 63 0.35 4.33 -29.19
CA LEU A 63 0.66 2.98 -29.68
C LEU A 63 -0.10 2.63 -30.98
N ASN A 64 -1.07 3.44 -31.42
CA ASN A 64 -1.92 3.16 -32.58
C ASN A 64 -2.57 1.76 -32.53
N SER A 65 -2.88 1.27 -31.33
CA SER A 65 -3.47 -0.05 -31.11
C SER A 65 -4.98 -0.02 -31.35
N SER A 66 -5.53 -1.08 -31.95
CA SER A 66 -6.98 -1.30 -32.07
C SER A 66 -7.63 -1.81 -30.79
N THR A 67 -6.86 -2.00 -29.71
CA THR A 67 -7.38 -2.52 -28.44
C THR A 67 -8.08 -1.44 -27.64
N GLU A 68 -9.15 -1.80 -26.94
CA GLU A 68 -9.80 -0.92 -25.97
C GLU A 68 -9.05 -0.95 -24.63
N MET A 69 -8.90 0.20 -23.99
CA MET A 69 -8.28 0.32 -22.67
C MET A 69 -9.28 0.93 -21.69
N THR A 70 -9.55 0.22 -20.59
CA THR A 70 -10.32 0.72 -19.47
C THR A 70 -9.39 0.96 -18.29
N PHE A 71 -9.40 2.18 -17.76
CA PHE A 71 -8.69 2.50 -16.52
C PHE A 71 -9.65 2.38 -15.34
N VAL A 72 -9.23 1.66 -14.30
CA VAL A 72 -9.97 1.52 -13.05
C VAL A 72 -9.01 1.86 -11.92
N ALA A 73 -9.27 2.98 -11.25
CA ALA A 73 -8.60 3.33 -10.01
C ALA A 73 -9.55 3.15 -8.83
N SER A 74 -9.05 2.50 -7.79
CA SER A 74 -9.68 2.51 -6.47
C SER A 74 -8.76 3.29 -5.54
N VAL A 75 -9.24 4.44 -5.04
CA VAL A 75 -8.63 5.05 -3.87
C VAL A 75 -8.87 4.08 -2.72
N VAL A 76 -7.82 3.44 -2.22
CA VAL A 76 -7.98 2.48 -1.13
C VAL A 76 -8.44 3.23 0.14
N TYR A 77 -8.02 4.50 0.32
CA TYR A 77 -8.31 5.32 1.50
C TYR A 77 -8.75 6.75 1.12
N GLY A 78 -10.02 7.08 1.38
CA GLY A 78 -10.64 8.38 1.04
C GLY A 78 -10.32 9.53 2.00
N VAL A 79 -9.14 9.55 2.62
CA VAL A 79 -8.74 10.54 3.64
C VAL A 79 -7.29 10.99 3.47
N GLU A 80 -7.01 12.23 3.90
CA GLU A 80 -5.66 12.82 3.92
C GLU A 80 -4.77 12.09 4.93
N PRO A 81 -3.54 11.69 4.57
CA PRO A 81 -2.67 10.94 5.45
C PRO A 81 -1.96 11.84 6.50
N ASP A 82 -2.16 11.55 7.79
CA ASP A 82 -1.40 12.14 8.90
C ASP A 82 0.06 11.66 8.99
N LEU A 83 0.85 12.50 9.66
CA LEU A 83 2.31 12.48 9.70
C LEU A 83 2.87 11.41 10.67
N THR A 84 3.01 10.18 10.18
CA THR A 84 4.01 9.21 10.70
C THR A 84 4.73 8.52 9.53
N ARG A 85 5.96 8.05 9.73
CA ARG A 85 6.80 7.51 8.64
C ARG A 85 7.01 6.00 8.80
N GLU A 86 6.00 5.25 8.40
CA GLU A 86 6.06 3.83 8.03
C GLU A 86 5.82 3.74 6.52
N GLY A 87 6.41 2.74 5.84
CA GLY A 87 6.17 2.53 4.40
C GLY A 87 4.84 1.81 4.09
N GLY A 88 4.27 1.17 5.12
CA GLY A 88 2.95 0.54 5.07
C GLY A 88 1.81 1.55 5.22
N SER A 89 0.57 1.08 5.14
CA SER A 89 -0.62 1.92 5.35
C SER A 89 -1.57 1.22 6.30
N ILE A 90 -1.96 1.89 7.39
CA ILE A 90 -2.93 1.42 8.39
C ILE A 90 -4.08 2.44 8.43
N PRO A 91 -5.17 2.22 7.68
CA PRO A 91 -6.14 3.28 7.34
C PRO A 91 -7.03 3.70 8.49
N ILE A 92 -7.40 2.71 9.31
CA ILE A 92 -8.31 2.87 10.44
C ILE A 92 -7.77 3.85 11.49
N VAL A 93 -6.46 4.13 11.48
CA VAL A 93 -5.83 5.13 12.35
C VAL A 93 -6.49 6.50 12.18
N PHE A 94 -6.71 6.94 10.96
CA PHE A 94 -7.33 8.25 10.68
C PHE A 94 -8.79 8.30 11.15
N ASP A 95 -9.53 7.22 10.91
CA ASP A 95 -10.93 7.14 11.31
C ASP A 95 -11.06 7.16 12.84
N ILE A 96 -10.19 6.44 13.56
CA ILE A 96 -10.15 6.46 15.03
C ILE A 96 -9.81 7.86 15.54
N GLU A 97 -8.77 8.49 15.01
CA GLU A 97 -8.34 9.83 15.43
C GLU A 97 -9.46 10.86 15.20
N ARG A 98 -10.09 10.85 14.02
CA ARG A 98 -11.19 11.77 13.68
C ARG A 98 -12.44 11.52 14.52
N ALA A 99 -12.82 10.26 14.71
CA ALA A 99 -14.04 9.91 15.42
C ALA A 99 -13.92 10.16 16.93
N THR A 100 -12.76 9.86 17.51
CA THR A 100 -12.54 9.96 18.96
C THR A 100 -11.94 11.30 19.39
N ARG A 101 -11.32 12.05 18.46
CA ARG A 101 -10.48 13.23 18.74
C ARG A 101 -9.35 12.95 19.72
N ALA A 102 -8.97 11.68 19.87
CA ALA A 102 -7.87 11.24 20.72
C ALA A 102 -6.63 10.96 19.88
N SER A 103 -5.46 11.18 20.45
CA SER A 103 -4.18 10.82 19.82
C SER A 103 -4.07 9.31 19.65
N VAL A 104 -3.63 8.87 18.48
CA VAL A 104 -3.40 7.45 18.18
C VAL A 104 -1.90 7.16 18.24
N VAL A 105 -1.54 6.07 18.94
CA VAL A 105 -0.15 5.59 19.03
C VAL A 105 -0.05 4.20 18.41
N LEU A 106 0.93 4.00 17.53
CA LEU A 106 1.29 2.70 16.98
C LEU A 106 2.53 2.16 17.70
N LEU A 107 2.38 1.03 18.40
CA LEU A 107 3.47 0.36 19.12
C LEU A 107 3.91 -0.90 18.35
N PRO A 108 5.02 -0.85 17.60
CA PRO A 108 5.48 -1.99 16.82
C PRO A 108 6.03 -3.10 17.71
N CYS A 109 5.56 -4.33 17.48
CA CYS A 109 6.09 -5.52 18.15
C CYS A 109 7.03 -6.35 17.25
N GLY A 110 6.89 -6.26 15.94
CA GLY A 110 7.70 -7.00 14.97
C GLY A 110 9.04 -6.34 14.65
N ARG A 111 9.78 -6.96 13.74
CA ARG A 111 11.00 -6.45 13.12
C ARG A 111 10.80 -6.18 11.63
N GLY A 112 11.70 -5.39 11.04
CA GLY A 112 11.64 -5.07 9.61
C GLY A 112 11.92 -6.26 8.68
N ASP A 113 12.46 -7.35 9.20
CA ASP A 113 12.75 -8.60 8.48
C ASP A 113 11.73 -9.71 8.77
N ASP A 114 10.58 -9.38 9.37
CA ASP A 114 9.52 -10.35 9.66
C ASP A 114 8.79 -10.83 8.40
N GLY A 115 8.98 -10.14 7.27
CA GLY A 115 8.50 -10.59 5.98
C GLY A 115 6.98 -10.51 5.85
N ALA A 116 6.36 -9.48 6.43
CA ALA A 116 4.92 -9.27 6.31
C ALA A 116 4.47 -9.34 4.84
N HIS A 117 3.48 -10.19 4.55
CA HIS A 117 2.96 -10.49 3.21
C HIS A 117 3.95 -11.22 2.28
N SER A 118 4.98 -11.85 2.83
CA SER A 118 5.97 -12.63 2.09
C SER A 118 5.95 -14.11 2.51
N GLN A 119 6.71 -14.94 1.80
CA GLN A 119 6.92 -16.32 2.23
C GLN A 119 7.76 -16.35 3.51
N ASN A 120 7.50 -17.33 4.37
CA ASN A 120 8.20 -17.52 5.64
C ASN A 120 8.07 -16.33 6.61
N GLU A 121 6.91 -15.67 6.62
CA GLU A 121 6.57 -14.65 7.62
C GLU A 121 6.80 -15.20 9.04
N LYS A 122 7.46 -14.41 9.88
CA LYS A 122 7.86 -14.82 11.24
C LYS A 122 7.58 -13.72 12.26
N LEU A 123 7.52 -14.13 13.53
CA LEU A 123 7.63 -13.23 14.68
C LEU A 123 8.62 -13.84 15.66
N ASP A 124 9.71 -13.14 15.94
CA ASP A 124 10.71 -13.62 16.88
C ASP A 124 10.10 -13.80 18.28
N LEU A 125 10.40 -14.92 18.94
CA LEU A 125 9.85 -15.19 20.28
C LEU A 125 10.22 -14.09 21.29
N SER A 126 11.42 -13.52 21.18
CA SER A 126 11.83 -12.37 21.98
C SER A 126 10.92 -11.16 21.76
N ASN A 127 10.53 -10.91 20.52
CA ASN A 127 9.67 -9.79 20.14
C ASN A 127 8.24 -10.02 20.63
N TYR A 128 7.73 -11.25 20.53
CA TYR A 128 6.44 -11.62 21.09
C TYR A 128 6.38 -11.42 22.61
N ILE A 129 7.33 -12.01 23.35
CA ILE A 129 7.36 -11.93 24.82
C ILE A 129 7.60 -10.50 25.32
N ASN A 130 8.55 -9.78 24.72
CA ASN A 130 8.83 -8.41 25.13
C ASN A 130 7.75 -7.44 24.66
N GLY A 131 7.08 -7.71 23.53
CA GLY A 131 5.89 -6.97 23.09
C GLY A 131 4.73 -7.10 24.07
N THR A 132 4.49 -8.29 24.63
CA THR A 132 3.49 -8.47 25.70
C THR A 132 3.82 -7.62 26.93
N LYS A 133 5.09 -7.62 27.36
CA LYS A 133 5.54 -6.79 28.49
C LYS A 133 5.40 -5.30 28.20
N LEU A 134 5.71 -4.88 26.97
CA LEU A 134 5.57 -3.49 26.53
C LEU A 134 4.11 -3.03 26.63
N PHE A 135 3.15 -3.83 26.14
CA PHE A 135 1.72 -3.48 26.24
C PHE A 135 1.24 -3.40 27.69
N ALA A 136 1.66 -4.34 28.55
CA ALA A 136 1.33 -4.28 29.97
C ALA A 136 1.90 -3.01 30.65
N ALA A 137 3.16 -2.67 30.35
CA ALA A 137 3.79 -1.45 30.84
C ALA A 137 3.07 -0.20 30.33
N TYR A 138 2.75 -0.14 29.03
CA TYR A 138 2.04 1.00 28.44
C TYR A 138 0.68 1.26 29.10
N LEU A 139 -0.12 0.22 29.32
CA LEU A 139 -1.41 0.37 29.99
C LEU A 139 -1.26 0.81 31.45
N THR A 140 -0.18 0.37 32.12
CA THR A 140 0.12 0.79 33.50
C THR A 140 0.54 2.26 33.54
N GLU A 141 1.41 2.69 32.65
CA GLU A 141 1.85 4.09 32.54
C GLU A 141 0.70 5.03 32.16
N LEU A 142 -0.25 4.58 31.32
CA LEU A 142 -1.45 5.36 30.99
C LEU A 142 -2.41 5.55 32.17
N ALA A 143 -2.37 4.64 33.15
CA ALA A 143 -3.26 4.68 34.31
C ALA A 143 -2.74 5.58 35.44
N ASN A 144 -1.46 5.96 35.39
CA ASN A 144 -0.80 6.87 36.34
C ASN A 144 -1.06 8.34 35.97
#